data_AF-A0A497SFX4-F1
#
_entry.id   AF-A0A497SFX4-F1
#
_cell.length_a   1.000
_cell.length_b   1.000
_cell.length_c   1.000
_cell.angle_alpha   90.00
_cell.angle_beta   90.00
_cell.angle_gamma   90.00
#
_symmetry.space_group_name_H-M   'P 1'
#
loop_
_entity.id
_entity.type
_entity.pdbx_description
1 polymer ?
#
loop_
_entity_poly.entity_id
_entity_poly.type
_entity_poly.pdbx_seq_one_letter_code
_entity_poly.pdbx_strand_id
1 'polypeptide(L)' 'MSSKKRKSPWIPVFIRDCTKPTRCDRCNEFIPEQHLIFFLPTIPGRRPKGSVYCRNCFIEWIDGLELAKVL' A
#
# COMPACT_ATOMS: atom_id res chain seq x y z
N MET A 1 -1.72 -29.04 20.47
CA MET A 1 -1.07 -27.77 20.86
C MET A 1 -1.17 -26.79 19.70
N SER A 2 -2.09 -25.83 19.77
CA SER A 2 -2.29 -24.86 18.69
C SER A 2 -1.22 -23.77 18.80
N SER A 3 -0.21 -23.82 17.93
CA SER A 3 0.82 -22.79 17.83
C SER A 3 0.16 -21.48 17.43
N LYS A 4 -0.05 -20.59 18.41
CA LYS A 4 -0.46 -19.20 18.18
C LYS A 4 0.66 -18.53 17.37
N LYS A 5 0.56 -18.55 16.04
CA LYS A 5 1.44 -17.78 15.14
C LYS A 5 1.31 -16.32 15.56
N ARG A 6 2.36 -15.76 16.16
CA ARG A 6 2.42 -14.34 16.47
C ARG A 6 2.30 -13.60 15.14
N LYS A 7 1.29 -12.75 15.01
CA LYS A 7 1.14 -11.91 13.82
C LYS A 7 2.36 -10.98 13.78
N SER A 8 3.04 -10.97 12.65
CA SER A 8 4.12 -10.04 12.38
C SER A 8 3.62 -8.59 12.54
N PRO A 9 4.36 -7.71 13.22
CA PRO A 9 4.00 -6.29 13.31
C PRO A 9 4.24 -5.54 11.99
N TRP A 10 4.86 -6.18 11.00
CA TRP A 10 5.23 -5.57 9.73
C TRP A 10 4.04 -5.56 8.74
N ILE A 11 3.80 -4.40 8.12
CA ILE A 11 2.84 -4.26 7.02
C ILE A 11 3.59 -4.57 5.72
N PRO A 12 3.18 -5.57 4.93
CA PRO A 12 3.82 -5.84 3.64
C PRO A 12 3.49 -4.73 2.64
N VAL A 13 4.49 -4.31 1.88
CA VAL A 13 4.34 -3.39 0.74
C VAL A 13 4.91 -4.10 -0.49
N PHE A 14 4.16 -4.11 -1.58
CA PHE A 14 4.64 -4.66 -2.85
C PHE A 14 4.87 -3.53 -3.84
N ILE A 15 6.06 -3.53 -4.46
CA ILE A 15 6.49 -2.53 -5.45
C ILE A 15 6.69 -3.26 -6.76
N ARG A 16 6.17 -2.71 -7.85
CA ARG A 16 6.40 -3.22 -9.21
C ARG A 16 6.28 -2.11 -10.24
N ASP A 17 6.77 -2.39 -11.44
CA ASP A 17 6.52 -1.53 -12.60
C ASP A 17 5.06 -1.62 -13.05
N CYS A 18 4.55 -0.50 -13.55
CA CYS A 18 3.24 -0.39 -14.14
C CYS A 18 3.29 -1.03 -15.54
N THR A 19 2.83 -2.27 -15.67
CA THR A 19 2.81 -2.99 -16.96
C THR A 19 1.66 -2.56 -17.87
N LYS A 20 0.69 -1.81 -17.33
CA LYS A 20 -0.43 -1.25 -18.08
C LYS A 20 -0.84 0.06 -17.40
N PRO A 21 -1.04 1.16 -18.16
CA PRO A 21 -1.45 2.42 -17.56
C PRO A 21 -2.66 2.26 -16.65
N THR A 22 -2.57 2.85 -15.47
CA THR A 22 -3.58 2.73 -14.42
C THR A 22 -3.83 4.08 -13.76
N ARG A 23 -4.75 4.13 -12.80
CA ARG A 23 -4.94 5.29 -11.93
C ARG A 23 -4.62 4.95 -10.49
N CYS A 24 -4.15 5.94 -9.75
CA CYS A 24 -4.01 5.86 -8.31
C CYS A 24 -5.40 5.75 -7.66
N ASP A 25 -5.61 4.77 -6.78
CA ASP A 25 -6.89 4.58 -6.11
C ASP A 25 -7.23 5.72 -5.12
N ARG A 26 -6.23 6.50 -4.69
CA ARG A 26 -6.39 7.60 -3.73
C ARG A 26 -6.63 8.96 -4.38
N CYS A 27 -5.73 9.38 -5.27
CA CYS A 27 -5.81 10.70 -5.91
C CYS A 27 -6.36 10.66 -7.34
N ASN A 28 -6.64 9.47 -7.89
CA ASN A 28 -7.11 9.26 -9.26
C ASN A 28 -6.14 9.76 -10.36
N GLU A 29 -4.91 10.09 -10.00
CA GLU A 29 -3.85 10.50 -10.93
C GLU A 29 -3.50 9.37 -11.90
N PHE A 30 -3.21 9.73 -13.15
CA PHE A 30 -2.81 8.79 -14.19
C PHE A 30 -1.37 8.32 -14.00
N ILE A 31 -1.17 7.01 -13.99
CA ILE A 31 0.14 6.37 -13.87
C ILE A 31 0.44 5.71 -15.22
N PRO A 32 1.40 6.23 -16.00
CA PRO A 32 1.75 5.64 -17.28
C PRO A 32 2.50 4.30 -17.10
N GLU A 33 2.63 3.57 -18.20
CA GLU A 33 3.42 2.34 -18.22
C GLU A 33 4.88 2.60 -17.80
N GLN A 34 5.56 1.58 -17.27
CA GLN A 34 6.95 1.62 -16.81
C GLN A 34 7.21 2.48 -15.56
N HIS A 35 6.21 3.19 -15.03
CA HIS A 35 6.31 3.86 -13.74
C HIS A 35 6.11 2.89 -12.58
N LEU A 36 6.69 3.19 -11.41
CA LEU A 36 6.48 2.37 -10.22
C LEU A 36 5.06 2.54 -9.66
N ILE A 37 4.47 1.43 -9.23
CA ILE A 37 3.22 1.36 -8.48
C ILE A 37 3.41 0.63 -7.16
N PHE A 38 2.67 1.07 -6.15
CA PHE A 38 2.78 0.58 -4.77
C PHE A 38 1.45 -0.07 -4.36
N PHE A 39 1.51 -1.30 -3.87
CA PHE A 39 0.36 -2.02 -3.34
C PHE A 39 0.41 -2.03 -1.82
N LEU A 40 -0.66 -1.52 -1.23
CA LEU A 40 -0.86 -1.55 0.21
C LEU A 40 -1.99 -2.53 0.54
N PRO A 41 -1.80 -3.44 1.52
CA PRO A 41 -2.89 -4.23 2.05
C PRO A 41 -3.91 -3.30 2.68
N THR A 42 -5.17 -3.48 2.33
CA THR A 42 -6.28 -2.75 2.94
C THR A 42 -6.32 -3.09 4.44
N ILE A 43 -6.38 -2.04 5.27
CA ILE A 43 -6.60 -2.13 6.72
C ILE A 43 -7.76 -3.12 7.00
N PRO A 44 -7.69 -3.94 8.08
CA PRO A 44 -8.70 -4.95 8.39
C PRO A 44 -10.14 -4.42 8.30
N GLY A 45 -10.95 -5.05 7.45
CA GLY A 45 -12.37 -4.71 7.26
C GLY A 45 -12.78 -4.32 5.84
N ARG A 46 -11.84 -4.12 4.90
CA ARG A 46 -12.16 -3.92 3.47
C ARG A 46 -11.44 -4.95 2.60
N ARG A 47 -12.09 -5.37 1.49
CA ARG A 47 -11.70 -6.50 0.62
C ARG A 47 -10.19 -6.56 0.30
N PRO A 48 -9.62 -7.77 0.13
CA PRO A 48 -8.17 -8.02 0.04
C PRO A 48 -7.51 -7.62 -1.30
N LYS A 49 -8.21 -6.88 -2.17
CA LYS A 49 -7.58 -6.36 -3.38
C LYS A 49 -6.76 -5.15 -2.96
N GLY A 50 -5.46 -5.34 -2.79
CA GLY A 50 -4.53 -4.27 -2.45
C GLY A 50 -4.76 -3.07 -3.35
N SER A 51 -4.75 -1.88 -2.75
CA SER A 51 -4.96 -0.63 -3.47
C SER A 51 -3.68 -0.20 -4.16
N VAL A 52 -3.81 0.33 -5.38
CA VAL A 52 -2.72 0.87 -6.20
C VAL A 52 -2.50 2.32 -5.84
N TYR A 53 -1.29 2.65 -5.41
CA TYR A 53 -0.88 4.01 -5.10
C TYR A 53 0.18 4.49 -6.08
N CYS A 54 0.06 5.77 -6.48
CA CYS A 54 1.19 6.50 -7.06
C CYS A 54 2.25 6.78 -5.98
N ARG A 55 3.46 7.15 -6.41
CA ARG A 55 4.59 7.44 -5.53
C ARG A 55 4.26 8.47 -4.44
N ASN A 56 3.61 9.56 -4.80
CA ASN A 56 3.33 10.65 -3.86
C ASN A 56 2.36 10.21 -2.77
N CYS A 57 1.24 9.57 -3.14
CA CYS A 57 0.28 9.07 -2.16
C CYS A 57 0.84 7.93 -1.29
N PHE A 58 1.82 7.17 -1.78
CA PHE A 58 2.53 6.17 -0.98
C PHE A 58 3.42 6.83 0.08
N ILE A 59 4.19 7.86 -0.27
CA ILE A 59 5.04 8.61 0.67
C ILE A 59 4.17 9.22 1.79
N GLU A 60 3.09 9.91 1.43
CA GLU A 60 2.16 10.47 2.42
C GLU A 60 1.56 9.42 3.37
N TRP A 61 1.32 8.20 2.87
CA TRP A 61 0.81 7.12 3.70
C TRP A 61 1.86 6.63 4.71
N ILE A 62 3.13 6.52 4.29
CA ILE A 62 4.23 6.20 5.19
C ILE A 62 4.40 7.29 6.25
N ASP A 63 4.43 8.56 5.85
CA ASP A 63 4.55 9.70 6.76
C ASP A 63 3.41 9.71 7.79
N GLY A 64 2.18 9.41 7.36
CA GLY A 64 1.02 9.26 8.24
C GLY A 64 1.14 8.10 9.23
N LEU A 65 1.76 6.98 8.85
CA LEU A 65 2.03 5.87 9.76
C LEU A 65 3.12 6.18 10.78
N GLU A 66 4.13 6.95 10.41
CA GLU A 66 5.18 7.37 11.34
C GLU A 66 4.60 8.30 12.40
N LEU A 67 3.73 9.23 12.03
CA LEU A 67 3.00 10.09 12.97
C LEU A 67 2.13 9.29 13.95
N ALA A 68 1.46 8.23 13.47
CA ALA A 68 0.63 7.37 14.31
C ALA A 68 1.41 6.48 15.30
N LYS A 69 2.74 6.37 15.17
CA LYS A 69 3.60 5.66 16.14
C LYS A 69 4.14 6.57 17.24
N VAL A 70 4.05 7.89 17.06
CA VAL A 70 4.58 8.91 17.99
C VAL A 70 3.51 9.42 18.96
N LEU A 71 2.22 9.18 18.67
CA LEU A 71 1.07 9.44 19.55
C LEU A 71 0.65 8.18 20.31
#